data_AF-A0AAV4ECI9-F1
#
_entry.id   AF-A0AAV4ECI9-F1
#
_cell.length_a   1.000
_cell.length_b   1.000
_cell.length_c   1.000
_cell.angle_alpha   90.00
_cell.angle_beta   90.00
_cell.angle_gamma   90.00
#
_symmetry.space_group_name_H-M   'P 1'
#
loop_
_entity.id
_entity.type
_entity.pdbx_description
1 polymer ?
#
loop_
_entity_poly.entity_id
_entity_poly.type
_entity_poly.pdbx_seq_one_letter_code
_entity_poly.pdbx_strand_id
1 'polypeptide(L)'
;MKDLTQIKIYGKDLRVIKNIYGEQTAAMRVEGETSTYQKIQRGVRQHCVLSPDLFSLYSEFIMQNIEGLRGIHIGGHIINNLRYADDIVLIAENTKDL
;
A
#
# COMPACT_ATOMS: atom_id res chain seq x y z
N MET A 1 -5.01 -2.55 -9.88
CA MET A 1 -3.77 -1.86 -9.48
C MET A 1 -3.84 -0.46 -10.07
N LYS A 2 -3.79 0.61 -9.26
CA LYS A 2 -3.61 1.98 -9.80
C LYS A 2 -2.37 1.98 -10.68
N ASP A 3 -2.34 2.84 -11.69
CA ASP A 3 -1.27 2.81 -12.67
C ASP A 3 0.07 3.15 -12.00
N LEU A 4 0.94 2.15 -11.82
CA LEU A 4 2.24 2.30 -11.15
C LEU A 4 3.16 3.27 -11.90
N THR A 5 2.80 3.63 -13.13
CA THR A 5 3.42 4.72 -13.90
C THR A 5 3.29 6.07 -13.19
N GLN A 6 2.25 6.30 -12.40
CA GLN A 6 2.05 7.55 -11.63
C GLN A 6 3.09 7.69 -10.51
N ILE A 7 3.58 6.57 -9.99
CA ILE A 7 4.66 6.51 -8.99
C ILE A 7 6.02 6.20 -9.64
N LYS A 8 6.17 6.54 -10.92
CA LYS A 8 7.41 6.45 -11.70
C LYS A 8 7.99 5.04 -11.87
N ILE A 9 7.16 3.99 -11.78
CA ILE A 9 7.56 2.62 -12.10
C ILE A 9 7.18 2.30 -13.54
N TYR A 10 8.18 1.92 -14.34
CA TYR A 10 8.03 1.73 -15.79
C TYR A 10 8.72 0.46 -16.29
N GLY A 11 8.56 0.19 -17.59
CA GLY A 11 9.41 -0.74 -18.32
C GLY A 11 9.40 -2.17 -17.78
N LYS A 12 10.60 -2.70 -17.48
CA LYS A 12 10.80 -4.08 -17.04
C LYS A 12 10.20 -4.33 -15.67
N ASP A 13 10.34 -3.38 -14.74
CA ASP A 13 9.84 -3.52 -13.36
C ASP A 13 8.32 -3.60 -13.36
N LEU A 14 7.65 -2.71 -14.11
CA LEU A 14 6.20 -2.74 -14.28
C LEU A 14 5.73 -4.07 -14.88
N ARG A 15 6.47 -4.63 -15.83
CA ARG A 15 6.15 -5.92 -16.45
C ARG A 15 6.26 -7.06 -15.45
N VAL A 16 7.32 -7.10 -14.66
CA VAL A 16 7.51 -8.11 -13.62
C VAL A 16 6.37 -8.05 -12.61
N ILE A 17 6.05 -6.86 -12.10
CA ILE A 17 4.97 -6.67 -11.13
C ILE A 17 3.62 -7.13 -11.72
N LYS A 18 3.30 -6.71 -12.95
CA LYS A 18 2.06 -7.14 -13.64
C LYS A 18 2.00 -8.65 -13.84
N ASN A 19 3.12 -9.30 -14.15
CA ASN A 19 3.14 -10.76 -14.31
C ASN A 19 2.97 -11.49 -12.97
N ILE A 20 3.51 -10.94 -11.87
CA ILE A 20 3.34 -11.51 -10.53
C ILE A 20 1.90 -11.30 -10.04
N TYR A 21 1.29 -10.14 -10.30
CA TYR A 21 0.02 -9.70 -9.69
C TYR A 21 -1.23 -9.71 -10.58
N GLY A 22 -1.09 -9.84 -11.90
CA GLY A 22 -2.22 -9.67 -12.83
C GLY A 22 -3.22 -10.83 -12.85
N GLU A 23 -2.73 -12.06 -12.81
CA GLU A 23 -3.55 -13.28 -12.98
C GLU A 23 -3.38 -14.24 -11.79
N GLN A 24 -3.49 -13.69 -10.58
CA GLN A 24 -3.35 -14.48 -9.36
C GLN A 24 -4.60 -15.29 -9.07
N THR A 25 -4.41 -16.53 -8.63
CA THR A 25 -5.45 -17.36 -8.02
C THR A 25 -5.01 -17.83 -6.65
N ALA A 26 -5.97 -18.12 -5.77
CA ALA A 26 -5.71 -18.72 -4.46
C ALA A 26 -6.82 -19.72 -4.11
N ALA A 27 -6.48 -20.69 -3.27
CA ALA A 27 -7.40 -21.62 -2.65
C ALA A 27 -7.13 -21.67 -1.15
N MET A 28 -8.15 -21.93 -0.35
CA MET A 28 -8.04 -22.11 1.09
C MET A 28 -7.85 -23.59 1.39
N ARG A 29 -6.90 -23.92 2.28
CA ARG A 29 -6.72 -25.29 2.78
C ARG A 29 -7.09 -25.34 4.26
N VAL A 30 -8.01 -26.22 4.62
CA VAL A 30 -8.49 -26.43 6.00
C VAL A 30 -8.56 -27.93 6.25
N GLU A 31 -7.95 -28.41 7.33
CA GLU A 31 -8.01 -29.82 7.76
C GLU A 31 -7.66 -30.85 6.66
N GLY A 32 -6.79 -30.48 5.73
CA GLY A 32 -6.38 -31.33 4.60
C GLY A 32 -7.25 -31.19 3.35
N GLU A 33 -8.42 -30.58 3.45
CA GLU A 33 -9.25 -30.24 2.29
C GLU A 33 -8.82 -28.92 1.67
N THR A 34 -8.86 -28.82 0.33
CA THR A 34 -8.48 -27.61 -0.41
C THR A 34 -9.68 -27.13 -1.23
N SER A 35 -10.04 -25.86 -1.09
CA SER A 35 -11.14 -25.25 -1.84
C SER A 35 -10.82 -25.17 -3.34
N THR A 36 -11.82 -24.81 -4.15
CA THR A 36 -11.56 -24.42 -5.54
C THR A 36 -10.70 -23.16 -5.59
N TYR A 37 -9.89 -23.05 -6.64
CA TYR A 37 -9.09 -21.86 -6.89
C TYR A 37 -9.97 -20.71 -7.34
N GLN A 38 -9.81 -19.56 -6.70
CA GLN A 38 -10.52 -18.33 -7.00
C GLN A 38 -9.53 -17.27 -7.47
N LYS A 39 -9.92 -16.45 -8.46
CA LYS A 39 -9.10 -15.35 -8.93
C LYS A 39 -9.03 -14.26 -7.86
N ILE A 40 -7.82 -13.83 -7.52
CA ILE A 40 -7.60 -12.71 -6.61
C ILE A 40 -7.81 -11.42 -7.39
N GLN A 41 -8.77 -10.61 -6.94
CA GLN A 41 -9.11 -9.34 -7.58
C GLN A 41 -8.39 -8.14 -6.95
N ARG A 42 -8.01 -8.23 -5.67
CA ARG A 42 -7.46 -7.13 -4.87
C ARG A 42 -6.48 -7.65 -3.83
N GLY A 43 -5.60 -6.76 -3.39
CA GLY A 43 -4.61 -7.02 -2.35
C GLY A 43 -3.22 -7.36 -2.90
N VAL A 44 -2.30 -7.62 -1.98
CA VAL A 44 -0.95 -8.08 -2.24
C VAL A 44 -0.77 -9.50 -1.68
N ARG A 45 0.25 -10.24 -2.13
CA ARG A 45 0.47 -11.62 -1.68
C ARG A 45 1.07 -11.64 -0.29
N GLN A 46 0.42 -12.26 0.69
CA GLN A 46 1.08 -12.44 1.99
C GLN A 46 2.37 -13.26 1.83
N HIS A 47 3.37 -12.96 2.67
CA HIS A 47 4.71 -13.58 2.65
C HIS A 47 5.53 -13.36 1.37
N CYS A 48 5.06 -12.56 0.40
CA CYS A 48 5.87 -12.17 -0.75
C CYS A 48 6.79 -11.01 -0.39
N VAL A 49 8.08 -11.13 -0.72
CA VAL A 49 9.11 -10.11 -0.46
C VAL A 49 8.75 -8.74 -1.04
N LEU A 50 8.04 -8.70 -2.18
CA LEU A 50 7.66 -7.47 -2.86
C LEU A 50 6.37 -6.84 -2.29
N SER A 51 5.57 -7.59 -1.52
CA SER A 51 4.29 -7.11 -1.03
C SER A 51 4.40 -5.93 -0.06
N PRO A 52 5.33 -5.91 0.91
CA PRO A 52 5.53 -4.76 1.78
C PRO A 52 5.82 -3.48 1.00
N ASP A 53 6.72 -3.54 0.01
CA ASP A 53 7.08 -2.38 -0.80
C ASP A 53 5.89 -1.86 -1.62
N LEU A 54 5.14 -2.75 -2.26
CA LEU A 54 3.94 -2.37 -3.01
C LEU A 54 2.85 -1.80 -2.11
N PHE A 55 2.71 -2.31 -0.88
CA PHE A 55 1.78 -1.78 0.10
C PHE A 55 2.20 -0.37 0.54
N SER A 56 3.47 -0.19 0.90
CA SER A 56 4.02 1.12 1.30
C SER A 56 3.90 2.16 0.18
N LEU A 57 4.20 1.78 -1.07
CA LEU A 57 4.04 2.66 -2.24
C LEU A 57 2.58 3.07 -2.46
N TYR A 58 1.64 2.14 -2.30
CA TYR A 58 0.22 2.44 -2.42
C TYR A 58 -0.28 3.35 -1.29
N SER A 59 0.19 3.12 -0.06
CA SER A 59 -0.10 3.98 1.10
C SER A 59 0.44 5.39 0.89
N GLU A 60 1.69 5.52 0.44
CA GLU A 60 2.30 6.83 0.11
C GLU A 60 1.52 7.55 -0.98
N PHE A 61 1.11 6.83 -2.03
CA PHE A 61 0.25 7.41 -3.07
C PHE A 61 -1.02 7.99 -2.45
N ILE A 62 -1.70 7.28 -1.55
CA ILE A 62 -2.90 7.80 -0.89
C ILE A 62 -2.56 9.06 -0.11
N MET A 63 -1.51 9.03 0.72
CA MET A 63 -1.13 10.15 1.58
C MET A 63 -0.76 11.41 0.80
N GLN A 64 -0.07 11.28 -0.34
CA GLN A 64 0.26 12.41 -1.21
C GLN A 64 -0.97 13.08 -1.83
N ASN A 65 -2.08 12.35 -1.95
CA ASN A 65 -3.33 12.88 -2.50
C ASN A 65 -4.26 13.44 -1.41
N ILE A 66 -3.88 13.39 -0.14
CA ILE A 66 -4.62 14.06 0.93
C ILE A 66 -4.14 15.51 1.02
N GLU A 67 -4.97 16.43 0.54
CA GLU A 67 -4.71 17.86 0.63
C GLU A 67 -4.97 18.40 2.03
N GLY A 68 -4.24 19.45 2.43
CA GLY A 68 -4.58 20.25 3.62
C GLY A 68 -4.20 19.65 4.97
N LEU A 69 -3.46 18.52 5.02
CA LEU A 69 -2.96 17.95 6.27
C LEU A 69 -1.99 18.92 6.98
N ARG A 70 -2.48 19.52 8.06
CA ARG A 70 -1.67 20.29 9.02
C ARG A 70 -0.94 19.34 9.96
N GLY A 71 0.10 19.83 10.61
CA GLY A 71 0.93 19.03 11.50
C GLY A 71 1.72 19.92 12.44
N ILE A 72 2.60 19.31 13.22
CA ILE A 72 3.44 20.02 14.17
C ILE A 72 4.83 20.32 13.57
N HIS A 73 5.43 21.43 13.99
CA HIS A 73 6.79 21.81 13.58
C HIS A 73 7.86 21.13 14.45
N ILE A 74 8.72 20.31 13.85
CA ILE A 74 9.87 19.68 14.50
C ILE A 74 11.11 19.89 13.65
N GLY A 75 12.13 20.57 14.19
CA GLY A 75 13.41 20.75 13.49
C GLY A 75 13.31 21.47 12.14
N GLY A 76 12.34 22.36 11.96
CA GLY A 76 12.10 23.07 10.69
C GLY A 76 11.23 22.31 9.69
N HIS A 77 10.77 21.10 10.02
CA HIS A 77 9.89 20.28 9.19
C HIS A 77 8.49 20.19 9.80
N ILE A 78 7.46 20.12 8.96
CA ILE A 78 6.10 19.81 9.40
C ILE A 78 5.94 18.30 9.41
N ILE A 79 5.58 17.74 10.57
CA ILE A 79 5.23 16.33 10.72
C ILE A 79 3.73 16.26 10.99
N ASN A 80 3.00 15.72 10.01
CA ASN A 80 1.53 15.57 10.07
C ASN A 80 1.07 14.12 10.16
N ASN A 81 1.97 13.15 9.96
CA ASN A 81 1.65 11.73 10.15
C ASN A 81 2.90 10.90 10.43
N LEU A 82 2.70 9.77 11.12
CA LEU A 82 3.65 8.68 11.27
C LEU A 82 2.99 7.40 10.77
N ARG A 83 3.74 6.56 10.09
CA ARG A 83 3.20 5.36 9.44
C ARG A 83 4.10 4.17 9.65
N TYR A 84 3.53 3.04 10.00
CA TYR A 84 4.23 1.78 10.15
C TYR A 84 3.35 0.65 9.63
N ALA A 85 3.80 -0.02 8.56
CA ALA A 85 2.96 -0.98 7.84
C ALA A 85 1.56 -0.39 7.58
N ASP A 86 0.50 -1.04 8.04
CA ASP A 86 -0.90 -0.62 7.95
C ASP A 86 -1.35 0.40 9.00
N ASP A 87 -0.56 0.63 10.05
CA ASP A 87 -0.86 1.63 11.08
C ASP A 87 -0.49 3.05 10.62
N ILE A 88 -1.44 3.97 10.78
CA ILE A 88 -1.26 5.39 10.48
C ILE A 88 -1.70 6.21 11.70
N VAL A 89 -0.79 7.07 12.16
CA VAL A 89 -1.05 8.07 13.20
C VAL A 89 -1.04 9.44 12.55
N LEU A 90 -2.15 10.16 12.58
CA LEU A 90 -2.21 11.57 12.21
C LEU A 90 -1.79 12.44 13.39
N ILE A 91 -1.08 13.52 13.10
CA ILE A 91 -0.55 14.45 14.10
C ILE A 91 -1.01 15.84 13.72
N ALA A 92 -1.61 16.54 14.67
CA ALA A 92 -2.09 17.91 14.51
C ALA A 92 -1.77 18.74 15.76
N GLU A 93 -1.70 20.07 15.60
CA GLU A 93 -1.45 20.99 16.72
C GLU A 93 -2.65 21.09 17.67
N ASN A 94 -3.87 20.94 17.14
CA ASN A 94 -5.10 21.01 17.90
C ASN A 94 -6.21 20.18 17.24
N THR A 95 -7.34 20.02 17.92
CA THR A 95 -8.45 19.17 17.48
C THR A 95 -9.17 19.66 16.22
N LYS A 96 -9.01 20.93 15.81
CA LYS A 96 -9.61 21.46 14.58
C LYS A 96 -8.78 21.16 13.34
N ASP A 97 -7.52 20.80 13.52
CA ASP A 97 -6.55 20.51 12.47
C ASP A 97 -6.47 19.01 12.13
N LEU A 98 -7.18 18.16 12.90
CA LEU A 98 -7.48 16.76 12.61
C LEU A 98 -8.74 16.65 11.74
#